data_AF-A0A7S3SPM7-F1
#
_entry.id   AF-A0A7S3SPM7-F1
#
_cell.length_a   1.000
_cell.length_b   1.000
_cell.length_c   1.000
_cell.angle_alpha   90.00
_cell.angle_beta   90.00
_cell.angle_gamma   90.00
#
_symmetry.space_group_name_H-M   'P 1'
#
loop_
_entity.id
_entity.type
_entity.pdbx_description
1 polymer ?
#
loop_
_entity_poly.entity_id
_entity_poly.type
_entity_poly.pdbx_seq_one_letter_code
_entity_poly.pdbx_strand_id
1 'polypeptide(L)'
;GDAVSSMPTADFLRRADAGCADPDGSLPSPVIPHGYDRVARWQMEESDLTREQLAMVPVLASRQAMRHPLSLTEAPLSLDEVLASRPVAPATNLLECARRADGGAAFIVADSNFIDATLGHDALSSPSGVASPQLGPFAARGGVVVLGGGEASGPLYPP
;
A
#
# COMPACT_ATOMS: atom_id res chain seq x y z
N GLY A 1 -5.62 -16.20 -16.21
CA GLY A 1 -6.48 -15.15 -15.63
C GLY A 1 -5.82 -13.79 -15.80
N ASP A 2 -6.44 -12.75 -15.30
CA ASP A 2 -5.88 -11.40 -15.19
C ASP A 2 -5.05 -11.19 -13.90
N ALA A 3 -5.03 -12.20 -13.02
CA ALA A 3 -4.19 -12.29 -11.83
C ALA A 3 -2.73 -11.90 -12.11
N VAL A 4 -2.23 -10.91 -11.39
CA VAL A 4 -0.88 -10.38 -11.48
C VAL A 4 0.16 -11.43 -11.05
N SER A 5 -0.19 -12.31 -10.11
CA SER A 5 0.70 -13.36 -9.60
C SER A 5 1.10 -14.39 -10.66
N SER A 6 0.23 -14.69 -11.62
CA SER A 6 0.47 -15.68 -12.69
C SER A 6 0.77 -15.05 -14.05
N MET A 7 0.79 -13.71 -14.13
CA MET A 7 1.00 -12.98 -15.39
C MET A 7 2.48 -13.03 -15.82
N PRO A 8 2.77 -13.30 -17.11
CA PRO A 8 4.12 -13.16 -17.65
C PRO A 8 4.68 -11.76 -17.39
N THR A 9 5.96 -11.68 -16.98
CA THR A 9 6.60 -10.40 -16.62
C THR A 9 6.50 -9.36 -17.74
N ALA A 10 6.65 -9.77 -19.00
CA ALA A 10 6.54 -8.87 -20.15
C ALA A 10 5.12 -8.29 -20.31
N ASP A 11 4.08 -9.08 -20.03
CA ASP A 11 2.70 -8.62 -20.07
C ASP A 11 2.39 -7.69 -18.91
N PHE A 12 2.90 -8.01 -17.72
CA PHE A 12 2.78 -7.15 -16.55
C PHE A 12 3.41 -5.78 -16.79
N LEU A 13 4.65 -5.75 -17.27
CA LEU A 13 5.37 -4.49 -17.56
C LEU A 13 4.63 -3.67 -18.61
N ARG A 14 4.20 -4.29 -19.71
CA ARG A 14 3.43 -3.59 -20.76
C ARG A 14 2.14 -2.96 -20.21
N ARG A 15 1.41 -3.67 -19.35
CA ARG A 15 0.17 -3.14 -18.72
C ARG A 15 0.46 -2.04 -17.70
N ALA A 16 1.50 -2.23 -16.89
CA ALA A 16 1.91 -1.26 -15.88
C ALA A 16 2.37 0.06 -16.54
N ASP A 17 3.21 -0.03 -17.57
CA ASP A 17 3.71 1.13 -18.30
C ASP A 17 2.57 1.88 -19.03
N ALA A 18 1.58 1.15 -19.59
CA ALA A 18 0.40 1.75 -20.21
C ALA A 18 -0.50 2.51 -19.21
N GLY A 19 -0.38 2.22 -17.91
CA GLY A 19 -1.08 2.95 -16.84
C GLY A 19 -0.45 4.29 -16.48
N CYS A 20 0.75 4.60 -17.00
CA CYS A 20 1.45 5.85 -16.75
C CYS A 20 1.27 6.85 -17.90
N ALA A 21 1.00 8.10 -17.53
CA ALA A 21 1.11 9.22 -18.44
C ALA A 21 2.57 9.71 -18.52
N ASP A 22 3.33 9.23 -19.50
CA ASP A 22 4.62 9.78 -19.92
C ASP A 22 4.49 10.23 -21.38
N PRO A 23 3.85 11.39 -21.64
CA PRO A 23 3.45 11.82 -22.98
C PRO A 23 4.64 12.00 -23.94
N ASP A 24 5.83 12.27 -23.40
CA ASP A 24 7.05 12.46 -24.19
C ASP A 24 7.87 11.16 -24.33
N GLY A 25 7.44 10.06 -23.70
CA GLY A 25 8.16 8.78 -23.70
C GLY A 25 9.57 8.89 -23.12
N SER A 26 9.76 9.82 -22.18
CA SER A 26 11.05 10.20 -21.63
C SER A 26 11.62 9.19 -20.63
N LEU A 27 10.79 8.26 -20.14
CA LEU A 27 11.13 7.28 -19.12
C LEU A 27 11.30 5.89 -19.74
N PRO A 28 12.40 5.17 -19.47
CA PRO A 28 12.54 3.79 -19.89
C PRO A 28 11.62 2.87 -19.06
N SER A 29 11.23 1.74 -19.66
CA SER A 29 10.54 0.67 -18.92
C SER A 29 11.48 0.05 -17.87
N PRO A 30 11.02 -0.21 -16.62
CA PRO A 30 9.66 0.02 -16.12
C PRO A 30 9.41 1.51 -15.80
N VAL A 31 8.34 2.09 -16.38
CA VAL A 31 8.08 3.53 -16.39
C VAL A 31 7.78 4.06 -14.99
N ILE A 32 6.95 3.34 -14.22
CA ILE A 32 6.55 3.75 -12.85
C ILE A 32 7.79 3.92 -11.94
N PRO A 33 8.66 2.91 -11.75
CA PRO A 33 9.89 3.08 -10.98
C PRO A 33 10.78 4.22 -11.47
N HIS A 34 10.99 4.38 -12.78
CA HIS A 34 11.83 5.46 -13.30
C HIS A 34 11.24 6.85 -13.06
N GLY A 35 9.90 6.99 -13.05
CA GLY A 35 9.22 8.22 -12.69
C GLY A 35 9.46 8.62 -11.23
N TYR A 36 9.27 7.69 -10.30
CA TYR A 36 9.55 7.92 -8.88
C TYR A 36 11.05 8.13 -8.61
N ASP A 37 11.91 7.39 -9.31
CA ASP A 37 13.37 7.52 -9.20
C ASP A 37 13.86 8.91 -9.61
N ARG A 38 13.29 9.48 -10.67
CA ARG A 38 13.59 10.87 -11.09
C ARG A 38 13.32 11.86 -9.96
N VAL A 39 12.20 11.70 -9.24
CA VAL A 39 11.85 12.55 -8.09
C VAL A 39 12.77 12.27 -6.90
N ALA A 40 13.07 11.00 -6.62
CA ALA A 40 13.99 10.62 -5.54
C ALA A 40 15.38 11.24 -5.75
N ARG A 41 15.94 11.13 -6.97
CA ARG A 41 17.23 11.75 -7.32
C ARG A 41 17.19 13.26 -7.21
N TRP A 42 16.14 13.91 -7.72
CA TRP A 42 15.96 15.36 -7.55
C TRP A 42 15.96 15.75 -6.07
N GLN A 43 15.24 15.01 -5.22
CA GLN A 43 15.22 15.28 -3.78
C GLN A 43 16.60 15.05 -3.13
N MET A 44 17.36 14.03 -3.55
CA MET A 44 18.73 13.79 -3.09
C MET A 44 19.72 14.86 -3.56
N GLU A 45 19.49 15.47 -4.72
CA GLU A 45 20.31 16.56 -5.25
C GLU A 45 20.01 17.89 -4.54
N GLU A 46 18.74 18.15 -4.21
CA GLU A 46 18.27 19.40 -3.59
C GLU A 46 18.26 19.41 -2.06
N SER A 47 18.47 18.27 -1.40
CA SER A 47 18.44 18.14 0.06
C SER A 47 19.46 17.13 0.58
N ASP A 48 19.64 17.06 1.90
CA ASP A 48 20.54 16.11 2.56
C ASP A 48 20.00 14.65 2.62
N LEU A 49 19.06 14.31 1.76
CA LEU A 49 18.48 12.97 1.68
C LEU A 49 19.53 11.97 1.17
N THR A 50 19.81 10.92 1.94
CA THR A 50 20.78 9.90 1.56
C THR A 50 20.12 8.67 0.93
N ARG A 51 20.92 7.90 0.19
CA ARG A 51 20.48 6.64 -0.44
C ARG A 51 19.99 5.63 0.60
N GLU A 52 20.67 5.56 1.75
CA GLU A 52 20.35 4.66 2.86
C GLU A 52 19.03 5.03 3.52
N GLN A 53 18.69 6.32 3.59
CA GLN A 53 17.42 6.78 4.13
C GLN A 53 16.24 6.33 3.26
N LEU A 54 16.40 6.35 1.92
CA LEU A 54 15.42 5.76 1.00
C LEU A 54 15.30 4.23 1.22
N ALA A 55 16.43 3.51 1.27
CA ALA A 55 16.45 2.06 1.47
C ALA A 55 15.90 1.62 2.84
N MET A 56 15.87 2.51 3.83
CA MET A 56 15.29 2.22 5.15
C MET A 56 13.77 2.07 5.12
N VAL A 57 13.08 2.64 4.11
CA VAL A 57 11.62 2.56 3.98
C VAL A 57 11.13 1.10 3.93
N PRO A 58 11.59 0.23 3.02
CA PRO A 58 11.19 -1.18 3.01
C PRO A 58 11.67 -1.96 4.24
N VAL A 59 12.79 -1.59 4.88
CA VAL A 59 13.23 -2.17 6.16
C VAL A 59 12.17 -1.94 7.23
N LEU A 60 11.72 -0.70 7.41
CA LEU A 60 10.68 -0.37 8.38
C LEU A 60 9.33 -0.99 8.02
N ALA A 61 8.95 -0.96 6.74
CA ALA A 61 7.72 -1.56 6.24
C ALA A 61 7.69 -3.08 6.49
N SER A 62 8.82 -3.78 6.27
CA SER A 62 8.91 -5.23 6.50
C SER A 62 8.65 -5.63 7.96
N ARG A 63 9.05 -4.79 8.93
CA ARG A 63 8.78 -5.02 10.35
C ARG A 63 7.31 -4.88 10.70
N GLN A 64 6.57 -4.03 9.99
CA GLN A 64 5.11 -3.92 10.13
C GLN A 64 4.40 -5.05 9.40
N ALA A 65 4.88 -5.39 8.21
CA ALA A 65 4.38 -6.48 7.38
C ALA A 65 4.35 -7.82 8.13
N MET A 66 5.39 -8.14 8.91
CA MET A 66 5.43 -9.35 9.74
C MET A 66 4.32 -9.44 10.80
N ARG A 67 3.68 -8.33 11.16
CA ARG A 67 2.59 -8.29 12.14
C ARG A 67 1.23 -8.58 11.50
N HIS A 68 1.18 -8.69 10.17
CA HIS A 68 -0.04 -8.87 9.42
C HIS A 68 -0.13 -10.29 8.81
N PRO A 69 -1.18 -11.08 9.11
CA PRO A 69 -1.26 -12.48 8.70
C PRO A 69 -1.37 -12.70 7.19
N LEU A 70 -1.81 -11.68 6.43
CA LEU A 70 -1.98 -11.75 4.97
C LEU A 70 -0.83 -11.09 4.19
N SER A 71 0.27 -10.73 4.87
CA SER A 71 1.42 -10.07 4.24
C SER A 71 2.22 -11.00 3.33
N LEU A 72 2.69 -10.48 2.19
CA LEU A 72 3.63 -11.17 1.28
C LEU A 72 5.10 -11.11 1.72
N THR A 73 5.39 -10.37 2.78
CA THR A 73 6.73 -10.24 3.38
C THR A 73 6.66 -10.83 4.79
N GLU A 74 7.24 -12.02 4.94
CA GLU A 74 7.16 -12.84 6.15
C GLU A 74 8.40 -12.71 7.05
N ALA A 75 9.46 -12.08 6.55
CA ALA A 75 10.71 -11.87 7.27
C ALA A 75 11.13 -10.39 7.19
N PRO A 76 11.81 -9.86 8.23
CA PRO A 76 12.27 -8.49 8.22
C PRO A 76 13.45 -8.36 7.25
N LEU A 77 13.43 -7.30 6.45
CA LEU A 77 14.55 -6.94 5.58
C LEU A 77 15.61 -6.18 6.38
N SER A 78 16.87 -6.41 6.07
CA SER A 78 17.99 -5.58 6.50
C SER A 78 18.30 -4.48 5.47
N LEU A 79 18.97 -3.42 5.91
CA LEU A 79 19.39 -2.34 5.01
C LEU A 79 20.31 -2.85 3.91
N ASP A 80 21.26 -3.72 4.26
CA ASP A 80 22.22 -4.30 3.32
C ASP A 80 21.54 -5.14 2.25
N GLU A 81 20.52 -5.94 2.60
CA GLU A 81 19.73 -6.70 1.63
C GLU A 81 19.00 -5.77 0.63
N VAL A 82 18.44 -4.65 1.11
CA VAL A 82 17.75 -3.69 0.25
C VAL A 82 18.73 -3.01 -0.71
N LEU A 83 19.85 -2.52 -0.18
CA LEU A 83 20.89 -1.86 -0.97
C LEU A 83 21.59 -2.80 -1.96
N ALA A 84 21.72 -4.09 -1.62
CA ALA A 84 22.29 -5.11 -2.49
C ALA A 84 21.27 -5.73 -3.47
N SER A 85 19.98 -5.43 -3.32
CA SER A 85 18.95 -5.98 -4.20
C SER A 85 19.08 -5.45 -5.63
N ARG A 86 18.56 -6.21 -6.60
CA ARG A 86 18.71 -5.92 -8.03
C ARG A 86 18.30 -4.47 -8.36
N PRO A 87 19.16 -3.65 -9.00
CA PRO A 87 18.78 -2.31 -9.43
C PRO A 87 17.60 -2.33 -10.39
N VAL A 88 16.69 -1.36 -10.24
CA VAL A 88 15.54 -1.15 -11.13
C VAL A 88 15.66 0.19 -11.85
N ALA A 89 16.12 1.22 -11.14
CA ALA A 89 16.43 2.55 -11.65
C ALA A 89 17.67 3.11 -10.90
N PRO A 90 18.30 4.22 -11.33
CA PRO A 90 19.57 4.69 -10.77
C PRO A 90 19.66 4.81 -9.24
N ALA A 91 18.58 5.20 -8.56
CA ALA A 91 18.50 5.34 -7.10
C ALA A 91 17.46 4.38 -6.46
N THR A 92 16.92 3.42 -7.21
CA THR A 92 15.84 2.53 -6.75
C THR A 92 16.16 1.07 -7.07
N ASN A 93 16.16 0.22 -6.04
CA ASN A 93 16.38 -1.22 -6.15
C ASN A 93 15.06 -2.02 -6.04
N LEU A 94 15.13 -3.31 -6.33
CA LEU A 94 13.98 -4.18 -6.42
C LEU A 94 13.19 -4.28 -5.11
N LEU A 95 13.85 -4.33 -3.96
CA LEU A 95 13.18 -4.43 -2.66
C LEU A 95 12.51 -3.13 -2.20
N GLU A 96 12.74 -2.02 -2.90
CA GLU A 96 12.03 -0.75 -2.71
C GLU A 96 10.78 -0.65 -3.59
N CYS A 97 10.64 -1.52 -4.58
CA CYS A 97 9.45 -1.57 -5.44
C CYS A 97 8.28 -2.27 -4.73
N ALA A 98 7.06 -1.79 -4.97
CA ALA A 98 5.85 -2.42 -4.45
C ALA A 98 5.76 -3.89 -4.89
N ARG A 99 5.40 -4.77 -3.95
CA ARG A 99 5.22 -6.20 -4.23
C ARG A 99 3.95 -6.38 -5.06
N ARG A 100 4.08 -7.10 -6.17
CA ARG A 100 2.94 -7.53 -6.98
C ARG A 100 2.04 -8.44 -6.15
N ALA A 101 0.76 -8.12 -6.08
CA ALA A 101 -0.22 -8.85 -5.29
C ALA A 101 -1.56 -8.90 -6.03
N ASP A 102 -2.27 -10.02 -5.85
CA ASP A 102 -3.70 -10.13 -6.13
C ASP A 102 -4.43 -10.07 -4.79
N GLY A 103 -5.51 -9.29 -4.72
CA GLY A 103 -6.27 -9.13 -3.49
C GLY A 103 -7.42 -8.15 -3.62
N GLY A 104 -8.22 -8.07 -2.55
CA GLY A 104 -9.35 -7.16 -2.44
C GLY A 104 -9.60 -6.77 -0.99
N ALA A 105 -10.18 -5.59 -0.80
CA ALA A 105 -10.59 -5.09 0.51
C ALA A 105 -12.00 -4.48 0.42
N ALA A 106 -12.77 -4.59 1.49
CA ALA A 106 -14.11 -4.05 1.59
C ALA A 106 -14.31 -3.39 2.95
N PHE A 107 -15.05 -2.28 2.95
CA PHE A 107 -15.47 -1.56 4.16
C PHE A 107 -16.98 -1.33 4.12
N ILE A 108 -17.63 -1.50 5.27
CA ILE A 108 -19.01 -1.10 5.48
C ILE A 108 -18.98 0.23 6.22
N VAL A 109 -19.52 1.27 5.59
CA VAL A 109 -19.59 2.61 6.15
C VAL A 109 -21.04 3.07 6.27
N ALA A 110 -21.32 3.88 7.28
CA ALA A 110 -22.65 4.43 7.51
C ALA A 110 -22.58 5.85 8.08
N ASP A 111 -23.68 6.58 7.99
CA ASP A 111 -23.88 7.82 8.74
C ASP A 111 -24.09 7.48 10.22
N SER A 112 -23.36 8.15 11.12
CA SER A 112 -23.52 8.02 12.56
C SER A 112 -24.96 8.29 13.00
N ASN A 113 -25.67 9.23 12.38
CA ASN A 113 -27.07 9.52 12.73
C ASN A 113 -28.00 8.37 12.38
N PHE A 114 -27.75 7.69 11.26
CA PHE A 114 -28.49 6.49 10.87
C PHE A 114 -28.27 5.37 11.89
N ILE A 115 -27.04 5.20 12.38
CA ILE A 115 -26.71 4.21 13.39
C ILE A 115 -27.40 4.52 14.73
N ASP A 116 -27.30 5.77 15.20
CA ASP A 116 -27.95 6.19 16.46
C ASP A 116 -29.47 6.00 16.40
N ALA A 117 -30.10 6.38 15.28
CA ALA A 117 -31.55 6.29 15.10
C ALA A 117 -32.07 4.85 14.92
N THR A 118 -31.27 3.96 14.32
CA THR A 118 -31.72 2.61 13.93
C THR A 118 -31.29 1.54 14.93
N LEU A 119 -30.11 1.67 15.54
CA LEU A 119 -29.50 0.66 16.40
C LEU A 119 -29.38 1.11 17.86
N GLY A 120 -29.61 2.40 18.16
CA GLY A 120 -29.47 3.01 19.48
C GLY A 120 -28.02 3.41 19.81
N HIS A 121 -27.85 4.42 20.66
CA HIS A 121 -26.53 5.00 21.02
C HIS A 121 -25.50 3.99 21.57
N ASP A 122 -25.95 2.83 22.06
CA ASP A 122 -25.09 1.78 22.60
C ASP A 122 -24.55 0.80 21.53
N ALA A 123 -25.04 0.86 20.29
CA ALA A 123 -24.57 -0.03 19.21
C ALA A 123 -23.12 0.25 18.80
N LEU A 124 -22.66 1.50 19.00
CA LEU A 124 -21.29 1.92 18.74
C LEU A 124 -20.35 1.71 19.94
N SER A 125 -20.86 1.35 21.13
CA SER A 125 -20.05 1.11 22.34
C SER A 125 -19.75 -0.38 22.59
N SER A 126 -20.17 -1.28 21.69
CA SER A 126 -19.83 -2.69 21.74
C SER A 126 -18.31 -2.91 21.58
N PRO A 127 -17.66 -3.75 22.40
CA PRO A 127 -16.21 -4.00 22.37
C PRO A 127 -15.70 -4.67 21.09
N SER A 128 -16.60 -5.04 20.18
CA SER A 128 -16.32 -5.56 18.84
C SER A 128 -16.44 -4.51 17.72
N GLY A 129 -16.87 -3.29 18.04
CA GLY A 129 -16.99 -2.16 17.11
C GLY A 129 -15.74 -1.29 17.13
N VAL A 130 -15.26 -0.90 15.96
CA VAL A 130 -14.02 -0.11 15.74
C VAL A 130 -14.16 1.36 16.19
N ALA A 131 -15.10 1.67 17.08
CA ALA A 131 -15.18 2.98 17.72
C ALA A 131 -14.33 2.95 18.98
N SER A 132 -13.06 3.35 18.85
CA SER A 132 -12.23 3.68 20.00
C SER A 132 -13.01 4.65 20.91
N PRO A 133 -12.98 4.52 22.25
CA PRO A 133 -13.68 5.40 23.21
C PRO A 133 -13.18 6.87 23.16
N GLN A 134 -12.39 7.21 22.15
CA GLN A 134 -11.77 8.48 21.85
C GLN A 134 -12.33 9.10 20.56
N LEU A 135 -13.55 8.75 20.13
CA LEU A 135 -14.32 9.69 19.30
C LEU A 135 -14.61 10.91 20.19
N GLY A 136 -13.64 11.84 20.20
CA GLY A 136 -13.79 13.16 20.78
C GLY A 136 -14.90 13.95 20.06
N PRO A 137 -14.89 15.29 20.11
CA PRO A 137 -16.00 16.17 19.74
C PRO A 137 -16.55 16.05 18.28
N PHE A 138 -16.03 15.15 17.46
CA PHE A 138 -16.53 14.80 16.12
C PHE A 138 -17.80 13.94 16.12
N ALA A 139 -18.04 13.10 17.14
CA ALA A 139 -19.28 12.30 17.21
C ALA A 139 -20.53 13.19 17.34
N ALA A 140 -20.42 14.35 17.99
CA ALA A 140 -21.52 15.28 18.23
C ALA A 140 -21.99 16.05 16.98
N ARG A 141 -21.34 15.90 15.81
CA ARG A 141 -21.65 16.66 14.59
C ARG A 141 -22.26 15.83 13.45
N GLY A 142 -22.49 14.53 13.67
CA GLY A 142 -22.77 13.61 12.57
C GLY A 142 -21.53 13.34 11.71
N GLY A 143 -21.41 12.14 11.15
CA GLY A 143 -20.24 11.76 10.35
C GLY A 143 -20.30 10.35 9.78
N VAL A 144 -19.28 9.99 8.99
CA VAL A 144 -19.14 8.63 8.44
C VAL A 144 -18.41 7.76 9.46
N VAL A 145 -19.02 6.64 9.83
CA VAL A 145 -18.43 5.61 10.69
C VAL A 145 -18.12 4.35 9.87
N VAL A 146 -17.03 3.66 10.21
CA VAL A 146 -16.70 2.33 9.67
C VAL A 146 -17.31 1.29 10.61
N LEU A 147 -18.30 0.55 10.11
CA LEU A 147 -18.98 -0.51 10.88
C LEU A 147 -18.18 -1.82 10.89
N GLY A 148 -17.42 -2.05 9.83
CA GLY A 148 -16.59 -3.24 9.67
C GLY A 148 -15.78 -3.18 8.38
N GLY A 149 -14.82 -4.06 8.28
CA GLY A 149 -14.01 -4.22 7.08
C GLY A 149 -13.36 -5.58 7.02
N GLY A 150 -12.85 -5.91 5.85
CA GLY A 150 -12.11 -7.15 5.62
C GLY A 150 -11.26 -7.04 4.37
N GLU A 151 -10.22 -7.85 4.32
CA GLU A 151 -9.32 -7.96 3.18
C GLU A 151 -8.96 -9.41 2.93
N ALA A 152 -8.57 -9.69 1.69
CA ALA A 152 -8.05 -10.96 1.25
C ALA A 152 -6.93 -10.71 0.24
N SER A 153 -5.84 -11.47 0.37
CA SER A 153 -4.74 -11.51 -0.60
C SER A 153 -4.50 -12.96 -1.01
N GLY A 154 -4.07 -13.18 -2.24
CA GLY A 154 -3.84 -14.52 -2.80
C GLY A 154 -4.37 -14.68 -4.22
N PRO A 155 -4.17 -15.86 -4.85
CA PRO A 155 -4.64 -16.11 -6.21
C PRO A 155 -6.15 -15.93 -6.30
N LEU A 156 -6.62 -15.40 -7.44
CA LEU A 156 -8.05 -15.29 -7.72
C LEU A 156 -8.69 -16.68 -7.73
N TYR A 157 -9.89 -16.81 -7.14
CA TYR A 157 -10.65 -18.06 -7.16
C TYR A 157 -11.43 -18.20 -8.49
N PRO A 158 -11.54 -19.41 -9.07
CA PRO A 158 -10.85 -20.65 -8.68
C PRO A 158 -9.36 -20.62 -9.06
N PRO A 159 -8.50 -21.21 -8.21
CA PRO A 159 -7.05 -21.24 -8.42
C PRO A 159 -6.62 -22.02 -9.66
#